data_AF-A0A954CPV1-F1
#
_entry.id   AF-A0A954CPV1-F1
#
_cell.length_a   1.000
_cell.length_b   1.000
_cell.length_c   1.000
_cell.angle_alpha   90.00
_cell.angle_beta   90.00
_cell.angle_gamma   90.00
#
_symmetry.space_group_name_H-M   'P 1'
#
loop_
_entity.id
_entity.type
_entity.pdbx_description
1 polymer ?
#
loop_
_entity_poly.entity_id
_entity_poly.type
_entity_poly.pdbx_seq_one_letter_code
_entity_poly.pdbx_strand_id
1 'polypeptide(L)'
;MAKRSHLKDVQEDANMDMTPMIDVVFLLIIFFLCIEFKTLEAKLPAYLPKDRGSQKTPEEPVEQLSIKIVNTKWGTEIVRKPLERGNPYKADGTKKAFMLEGHVCHWEVGPKRYDDMEELRSALKKI
;
A
#
# COMPACT_ATOMS: atom_id res chain seq x y z
N MET A 1 -34.04 66.66 -15.60
CA MET A 1 -34.55 65.59 -14.71
C MET A 1 -33.92 64.25 -15.11
N ALA A 2 -32.80 63.84 -14.50
CA ALA A 2 -32.19 62.52 -14.75
C ALA A 2 -31.18 62.19 -13.64
N LYS A 3 -31.65 61.86 -12.42
CA LYS A 3 -30.78 61.37 -11.33
C LYS A 3 -31.56 60.63 -10.23
N ARG A 4 -32.45 59.71 -10.62
CA ARG A 4 -33.25 58.94 -9.64
C ARG A 4 -33.44 57.45 -9.97
N SER A 5 -32.86 56.95 -11.06
CA SER A 5 -32.92 55.52 -11.43
C SER A 5 -31.85 54.70 -10.70
N HIS A 6 -30.61 55.21 -10.63
CA HIS A 6 -29.46 54.41 -10.18
C HIS A 6 -29.48 53.96 -8.71
N LEU A 7 -30.25 54.63 -7.85
CA LEU A 7 -30.41 54.25 -6.44
C LEU A 7 -31.40 53.10 -6.24
N LYS A 8 -32.29 52.84 -7.20
CA LYS A 8 -33.25 51.74 -7.14
C LYS A 8 -32.61 50.43 -7.59
N ASP A 9 -31.78 50.49 -8.64
CA ASP A 9 -31.07 49.33 -9.18
C ASP A 9 -30.14 48.70 -8.12
N VAL A 10 -29.44 49.52 -7.33
CA VAL A 10 -28.54 49.06 -6.23
C VAL A 10 -29.30 48.37 -5.09
N GLN A 11 -30.58 48.69 -4.90
CA GLN A 11 -31.38 48.12 -3.80
C GLN A 11 -32.08 46.80 -4.20
N GLU A 12 -32.33 46.58 -5.49
CA GLU A 12 -32.83 45.28 -5.98
C GLU A 12 -31.73 44.21 -5.95
N ASP A 13 -30.47 44.57 -6.20
CA ASP A 13 -29.31 43.66 -6.10
C ASP A 13 -29.04 43.16 -4.66
N ALA A 14 -29.59 43.82 -3.63
CA ALA A 14 -29.38 43.46 -2.23
C ALA A 14 -30.34 42.35 -1.73
N ASN A 15 -31.42 42.06 -2.46
CA ASN A 15 -32.35 40.97 -2.16
C ASN A 15 -31.95 39.68 -2.91
N MET A 16 -30.71 39.26 -2.72
CA MET A 16 -30.21 38.04 -3.34
C MET A 16 -30.88 36.82 -2.70
N ASP A 17 -31.44 35.93 -3.52
CA ASP A 17 -32.03 34.68 -3.05
C ASP A 17 -30.93 33.76 -2.49
N MET A 18 -30.97 33.51 -1.18
CA MET A 18 -30.00 32.68 -0.46
C MET A 18 -30.32 31.19 -0.54
N THR A 19 -31.53 30.83 -0.99
CA THR A 19 -31.99 29.44 -1.15
C THR A 19 -31.03 28.58 -1.99
N PRO A 20 -30.53 29.04 -3.16
CA PRO A 20 -29.53 28.27 -3.93
C PRO A 20 -28.20 28.10 -3.19
N MET A 21 -27.79 29.07 -2.36
CA MET A 21 -26.56 28.93 -1.57
C MET A 21 -26.70 27.89 -0.48
N ILE A 22 -27.87 27.82 0.15
CA ILE A 22 -28.19 26.82 1.17
C ILE A 22 -28.19 25.41 0.55
N ASP A 23 -28.78 25.24 -0.63
CA ASP A 23 -28.82 23.94 -1.33
C ASP A 23 -27.42 23.40 -1.63
N VAL A 24 -26.54 24.23 -2.20
CA VAL A 24 -25.16 23.82 -2.49
C VAL A 24 -24.38 23.43 -1.23
N VAL A 25 -24.50 24.21 -0.14
CA VAL A 25 -23.82 23.89 1.12
C VAL A 25 -24.40 22.62 1.76
N PHE A 26 -25.72 22.44 1.71
CA PHE A 26 -26.38 21.26 2.26
C PHE A 26 -25.98 19.98 1.51
N LEU A 27 -25.92 20.04 0.18
CA LEU A 27 -25.45 18.93 -0.65
C LEU A 27 -23.98 18.59 -0.37
N LEU A 28 -23.11 19.58 -0.13
CA LEU A 28 -21.70 19.34 0.22
C LEU A 28 -21.56 18.65 1.59
N ILE A 29 -22.37 19.04 2.58
CA ILE A 29 -22.36 18.39 3.91
C ILE A 29 -22.81 16.94 3.79
N ILE A 30 -23.90 16.67 3.06
CA ILE A 30 -24.38 15.30 2.82
C ILE A 30 -23.32 14.49 2.08
N PHE A 31 -22.69 15.06 1.05
CA PHE A 31 -21.62 14.41 0.30
C PHE A 31 -20.45 13.99 1.21
N PHE A 32 -19.98 14.88 2.08
CA PHE A 32 -18.89 14.54 3.01
C PHE A 32 -19.30 13.56 4.12
N LEU A 33 -20.56 13.56 4.55
CA LEU A 33 -21.06 12.57 5.51
C LEU A 33 -21.26 11.19 4.88
N CYS A 34 -21.65 11.13 3.61
CA CYS A 34 -21.88 9.87 2.88
C CYS A 34 -20.62 9.24 2.29
N ILE A 35 -19.53 10.01 2.16
CA ILE A 35 -18.24 9.42 1.80
C ILE A 35 -17.68 8.72 3.03
N GLU A 36 -17.63 7.39 2.97
CA GLU A 36 -16.77 6.62 3.85
C GLU A 36 -15.32 6.99 3.50
N PHE A 37 -14.65 7.71 4.40
CA PHE A 37 -13.20 7.84 4.31
C PHE A 37 -12.66 6.42 4.33
N LYS A 38 -12.17 5.95 3.18
CA LYS A 38 -11.38 4.72 3.13
C LYS A 38 -10.24 4.95 4.12
N THR A 39 -10.30 4.27 5.25
CA THR A 39 -9.14 4.09 6.11
C THR A 39 -8.03 3.65 5.17
N LEU A 40 -6.93 4.40 5.11
CA LEU A 40 -5.75 4.00 4.34
C LEU A 40 -5.55 2.52 4.64
N GLU A 41 -5.78 1.68 3.62
CA GLU A 41 -5.80 0.23 3.78
C GLU A 41 -4.56 -0.13 4.57
N ALA A 42 -4.81 -0.71 5.74
CA ALA A 42 -3.86 -0.89 6.80
C ALA A 42 -2.48 -1.17 6.20
N LYS A 43 -1.51 -0.30 6.49
CA LYS A 43 -0.09 -0.69 6.48
C LYS A 43 -0.08 -2.08 7.09
N LEU A 44 0.13 -3.14 6.29
CA LEU A 44 -0.03 -4.51 6.76
C LEU A 44 0.71 -4.59 8.09
N PRO A 45 0.04 -4.86 9.21
CA PRO A 45 0.73 -4.97 10.49
C PRO A 45 1.63 -6.18 10.33
N ALA A 46 2.86 -5.90 9.94
CA ALA A 46 3.88 -6.91 9.86
C ALA A 46 4.14 -7.27 11.32
N TYR A 47 3.53 -8.36 11.77
CA TYR A 47 3.82 -9.01 13.05
C TYR A 47 5.20 -9.68 12.98
N LEU A 48 6.20 -8.98 12.43
CA LEU A 48 7.57 -9.35 12.69
C LEU A 48 7.79 -9.11 14.19
N PRO A 49 8.39 -10.07 14.92
CA PRO A 49 8.83 -9.85 16.28
C PRO A 49 9.59 -8.53 16.36
N LYS A 50 9.07 -7.57 17.13
CA LYS A 50 9.76 -6.30 17.41
C LYS A 50 10.84 -6.46 18.46
N ASP A 51 10.83 -7.60 19.16
CA ASP A 51 11.86 -7.98 20.10
C ASP A 51 13.14 -8.29 19.34
N ARG A 52 14.03 -7.29 19.28
CA ARG A 52 15.41 -7.60 19.63
C ARG A 52 15.33 -8.14 21.05
N GLY A 53 15.50 -9.46 21.20
CA GLY A 53 15.32 -10.14 22.48
C GLY A 53 15.92 -9.32 23.61
N SER A 54 15.17 -9.12 24.69
CA SER A 54 15.62 -8.35 25.85
C SER A 54 16.73 -9.11 26.59
N GLN A 55 17.89 -9.24 25.96
CA GLN A 55 19.12 -9.68 26.60
C GLN A 55 19.63 -8.48 27.42
N LYS A 56 19.65 -8.64 28.74
CA LYS A 56 20.21 -7.66 29.70
C LYS A 56 21.75 -7.68 29.72
N THR A 57 22.37 -8.50 28.90
CA THR A 57 23.80 -8.53 28.66
C THR A 57 24.18 -7.39 27.71
N PRO A 58 25.30 -6.68 27.93
CA PRO A 58 25.84 -5.79 26.91
C PRO A 58 26.21 -6.65 25.70
N GLU A 59 25.30 -6.77 24.73
CA GLU A 59 25.62 -7.36 23.44
C GLU A 59 26.58 -6.42 22.73
N GLU A 60 27.70 -6.96 22.28
CA GLU A 60 28.55 -6.29 21.29
C GLU A 60 27.65 -5.85 20.14
N PRO A 61 27.84 -4.65 19.57
CA PRO A 61 26.98 -4.16 18.50
C PRO A 61 27.04 -5.14 17.33
N VAL A 62 26.04 -6.03 17.23
CA VAL A 62 25.91 -6.95 16.11
C VAL A 62 25.65 -6.09 14.89
N GLU A 63 26.60 -6.10 13.96
CA GLU A 63 26.46 -5.37 12.70
C GLU A 63 25.20 -5.85 11.99
N GLN A 64 24.24 -4.93 11.79
CA GLN A 64 22.99 -5.26 11.12
C GLN A 64 23.25 -5.38 9.62
N LEU A 65 23.25 -6.61 9.10
CA LEU A 65 23.35 -6.88 7.67
C LEU A 65 22.00 -6.64 6.97
N SER A 66 21.95 -5.69 6.03
CA SER A 66 20.76 -5.46 5.21
C SER A 66 20.77 -6.39 3.98
N ILE A 67 19.70 -7.18 3.84
CA ILE A 67 19.48 -8.06 2.69
C ILE A 67 18.22 -7.59 1.97
N LYS A 68 18.33 -7.25 0.69
CA LYS A 68 17.21 -6.89 -0.17
C LYS A 68 16.99 -7.98 -1.21
N ILE A 69 15.73 -8.36 -1.41
CA ILE A 69 15.32 -9.26 -2.49
C ILE A 69 14.67 -8.40 -3.56
N VAL A 70 15.27 -8.39 -4.74
CA VAL A 70 14.80 -7.57 -5.86
C VAL A 70 14.26 -8.49 -6.94
N ASN A 71 13.03 -8.23 -7.35
CA ASN A 71 12.42 -8.93 -8.47
C ASN A 71 13.02 -8.41 -9.79
N THR A 72 13.69 -9.29 -10.54
CA THR A 72 14.20 -8.99 -11.87
C THR A 72 13.12 -9.26 -12.92
N LYS A 73 12.39 -10.36 -12.78
CA LYS A 73 11.33 -10.77 -13.69
C LYS A 73 10.25 -11.52 -12.90
N TRP A 74 9.02 -11.02 -12.94
CA TRP A 74 7.91 -11.65 -12.22
C TRP A 74 7.53 -13.04 -12.77
N GLY A 75 7.68 -13.27 -14.07
CA GLY A 75 7.26 -14.54 -14.69
C GLY A 75 5.74 -14.62 -14.94
N THR A 76 5.28 -15.80 -15.32
CA THR A 76 3.88 -16.04 -15.71
C THR A 76 3.17 -16.87 -14.65
N GLU A 77 1.95 -16.47 -14.29
CA GLU A 77 1.12 -17.20 -13.34
C GLU A 77 0.56 -18.47 -14.00
N ILE A 78 1.03 -19.63 -13.54
CA ILE A 78 0.51 -20.94 -13.90
C ILE A 78 -0.30 -21.50 -12.74
N VAL A 79 -1.41 -22.17 -13.04
CA VAL A 79 -2.20 -22.87 -12.01
C VAL A 79 -1.32 -23.95 -11.39
N ARG A 80 -1.20 -23.93 -10.06
CA ARG A 80 -0.38 -24.93 -9.36
C ARG A 80 -1.02 -26.30 -9.55
N LYS A 81 -0.33 -27.20 -10.27
CA LYS A 81 -0.75 -28.60 -10.38
C LYS A 81 -0.82 -29.20 -8.97
N PRO A 82 -1.86 -29.98 -8.62
CA PRO A 82 -1.89 -30.69 -7.36
C PRO A 82 -0.69 -31.63 -7.30
N LEU A 83 0.23 -31.41 -6.35
CA LEU A 83 1.25 -32.41 -6.02
C LEU A 83 0.52 -33.57 -5.32
N GLU A 84 0.66 -34.80 -5.84
CA GLU A 84 -0.10 -35.99 -5.42
C GLU A 84 0.13 -36.44 -3.96
N ARG A 85 0.94 -35.72 -3.17
CA ARG A 85 1.10 -35.99 -1.74
C ARG A 85 1.47 -34.74 -0.95
N GLY A 86 0.68 -34.43 0.08
CA GLY A 86 1.04 -33.45 1.11
C GLY A 86 0.70 -31.99 0.80
N ASN A 87 -0.20 -31.72 -0.15
CA ASN A 87 -0.64 -30.35 -0.41
C ASN A 87 -1.72 -29.91 0.60
N PRO A 88 -1.49 -28.86 1.43
CA PRO A 88 -2.52 -28.32 2.33
C PRO A 88 -3.61 -27.53 1.59
N TYR A 89 -3.38 -27.22 0.30
CA TYR A 89 -4.33 -26.48 -0.52
C TYR A 89 -5.35 -27.44 -1.15
N LYS A 90 -6.61 -27.31 -0.74
CA LYS A 90 -7.73 -28.09 -1.28
C LYS A 90 -7.89 -27.79 -2.78
N ALA A 91 -8.17 -28.82 -3.57
CA ALA A 91 -8.51 -28.73 -4.99
C ALA A 91 -9.93 -28.14 -5.21
N ASP A 92 -10.34 -27.18 -4.38
CA ASP A 92 -11.72 -26.68 -4.29
C ASP A 92 -12.02 -25.56 -5.29
N GLY A 93 -11.37 -25.58 -6.46
CA GLY A 93 -11.61 -24.62 -7.54
C GLY A 93 -11.40 -23.13 -7.20
N THR A 94 -10.92 -22.82 -5.99
CA THR A 94 -10.58 -21.46 -5.59
C THR A 94 -9.31 -21.08 -6.35
N LYS A 95 -9.49 -20.23 -7.36
CA LYS A 95 -8.51 -19.70 -8.32
C LYS A 95 -7.30 -18.96 -7.71
N LYS A 96 -6.94 -19.20 -6.45
CA LYS A 96 -6.02 -18.38 -5.66
C LYS A 96 -4.61 -18.95 -5.52
N ALA A 97 -4.37 -20.21 -5.89
CA ALA A 97 -3.04 -20.80 -5.85
C ALA A 97 -2.39 -20.84 -7.24
N PHE A 98 -1.53 -19.87 -7.51
CA PHE A 98 -0.67 -19.84 -8.70
C PHE A 98 0.78 -20.11 -8.33
N MET A 99 1.55 -20.61 -9.30
CA MET A 99 3.01 -20.66 -9.28
C MET A 99 3.52 -19.74 -10.38
N LEU A 100 4.65 -19.08 -10.17
CA LEU A 100 5.25 -18.23 -11.19
C LEU A 100 6.29 -19.03 -11.98
N GLU A 101 6.03 -19.24 -13.26
CA GLU A 101 7.00 -19.84 -14.17
C GLU A 101 7.93 -18.78 -14.74
N GLY A 102 9.24 -19.00 -14.63
CA GLY A 102 10.26 -18.06 -15.10
C GLY A 102 10.42 -16.80 -14.23
N HIS A 103 9.96 -16.85 -12.97
CA HIS A 103 10.24 -15.80 -11.98
C HIS A 103 11.73 -15.79 -11.61
N VAL A 104 12.36 -14.62 -11.68
CA VAL A 104 13.78 -14.42 -11.39
C VAL A 104 13.93 -13.28 -10.40
N CYS A 105 14.60 -13.55 -9.30
CA CYS A 105 15.03 -12.54 -8.33
C CYS A 105 16.55 -12.51 -8.26
N HIS A 106 17.07 -11.37 -7.80
CA HIS A 106 18.44 -11.27 -7.32
C HIS A 106 18.43 -10.74 -5.88
N TRP A 107 19.56 -10.93 -5.21
CA TRP A 107 19.75 -10.55 -3.82
C TRP A 107 20.83 -9.47 -3.73
N GLU A 108 20.57 -8.44 -2.95
CA GLU A 108 21.55 -7.42 -2.61
C GLU A 108 21.88 -7.58 -1.12
N VAL A 109 23.14 -7.83 -0.79
CA VAL A 109 23.65 -7.88 0.58
C VAL A 109 24.62 -6.71 0.74
N GLY A 110 24.15 -5.65 1.41
CA GLY A 110 24.86 -4.37 1.43
C GLY A 110 25.11 -3.85 0.00
N PRO A 111 26.37 -3.61 -0.42
CA PRO A 111 26.70 -3.13 -1.77
C PRO A 111 26.85 -4.24 -2.82
N LYS A 112 26.82 -5.53 -2.44
CA LYS A 112 27.08 -6.65 -3.35
C LYS A 112 25.79 -7.27 -3.85
N ARG A 113 25.73 -7.54 -5.15
CA ARG A 113 24.63 -8.25 -5.81
C ARG A 113 25.00 -9.71 -6.05
N TYR A 114 24.01 -10.57 -5.85
CA TYR A 114 24.07 -12.01 -6.09
C TYR A 114 22.87 -12.41 -6.94
N ASP A 115 23.11 -13.06 -8.07
CA ASP A 115 22.05 -13.60 -8.94
C ASP A 115 21.87 -15.11 -8.72
N ASP A 116 22.84 -15.79 -8.10
CA ASP A 116 22.79 -17.20 -7.75
C ASP A 116 22.65 -17.43 -6.23
N MET A 117 21.83 -18.42 -5.86
CA MET A 117 21.51 -18.72 -4.46
C MET A 117 22.70 -19.38 -3.73
N GLU A 118 23.45 -20.26 -4.38
CA GLU A 118 24.57 -20.95 -3.74
C GLU A 118 25.73 -19.99 -3.46
N GLU A 119 25.96 -19.02 -4.36
CA GLU A 119 26.91 -17.93 -4.14
C GLU A 119 26.51 -17.05 -2.96
N LEU A 120 25.24 -16.63 -2.90
CA LEU A 120 24.68 -15.86 -1.79
C LEU A 120 24.86 -16.62 -0.46
N ARG A 121 24.49 -17.89 -0.43
CA ARG A 121 24.60 -18.74 0.75
C ARG A 121 26.05 -18.86 1.22
N SER A 122 26.98 -19.01 0.28
CA SER A 122 28.41 -19.08 0.58
C SER A 122 28.94 -17.75 1.09
N ALA A 123 28.44 -16.61 0.61
CA ALA A 123 28.80 -15.29 1.10
C ALA A 123 28.28 -15.04 2.53
N LEU A 124 27.02 -15.40 2.80
CA LEU A 124 26.41 -15.24 4.13
C LEU A 124 27.06 -16.14 5.20
N LYS A 125 27.61 -17.29 4.82
CA LYS A 125 28.36 -18.17 5.75
C LYS A 125 29.74 -17.61 6.15
N LYS A 126 30.26 -16.64 5.41
CA LYS A 126 31.59 -16.03 5.65
C LYS A 126 31.50 -14.79 6.55
N ILE A 127 30.29 -14.28 6.77
CA ILE A 127 29.97 -13.15 7.65
C ILE A 127 29.57 -13.73 8.99
#